data_AF-A0A0R3PGA7-F1
#
_entry.id   AF-A0A0R3PGA7-F1
#
_cell.length_a   1.000
_cell.length_b   1.000
_cell.length_c   1.000
_cell.angle_alpha   90.00
_cell.angle_beta   90.00
_cell.angle_gamma   90.00
#
_symmetry.space_group_name_H-M   'P 1'
#
loop_
_entity.id
_entity.type
_entity.pdbx_description
1 polymer ?
#
loop_
_entity_poly.entity_id
_entity_poly.type
_entity_poly.pdbx_seq_one_letter_code
_entity_poly.pdbx_strand_id
1 'polypeptide(L)'
;MFAEKFKADRQMVRQSIINQTNGCIDKIKEVRFLIAAVQTFGNLDGMCLMAEYAMNEFNLRDGVIDRFFTLVGPWQIPNEIQRHRAEFHANETHRIPLTIGFTQMDKRQLVTEILGRCEPDIARSQGISVGLYSEKSTDCINVFVRKSILLCISIRQPISEVVKIP
;
A
#
# COMPACT_ATOMS: atom_id res chain seq x y z
N MET A 1 -21.90 5.08 13.30
CA MET A 1 -21.15 4.85 12.03
C MET A 1 -19.64 4.66 12.22
N PHE A 2 -18.83 5.68 12.55
CA PHE A 2 -17.36 5.50 12.66
C PHE A 2 -16.92 4.59 13.82
N ALA A 3 -17.52 4.75 15.01
CA ALA A 3 -17.17 3.93 16.18
C ALA A 3 -17.56 2.45 16.01
N GLU A 4 -18.65 2.16 15.31
CA GLU A 4 -19.09 0.79 15.02
C GLU A 4 -18.19 0.14 13.97
N LYS A 5 -17.87 0.86 12.88
CA LYS A 5 -16.89 0.41 11.89
C LYS A 5 -15.54 0.10 12.56
N PHE A 6 -15.04 1.00 13.40
CA PHE A 6 -13.80 0.77 14.14
C PHE A 6 -13.85 -0.49 15.01
N LYS A 7 -14.94 -0.72 15.73
CA LYS A 7 -15.12 -1.94 16.53
C LYS A 7 -15.13 -3.20 15.66
N ALA A 8 -15.86 -3.17 14.54
CA ALA A 8 -15.92 -4.28 13.60
C ALA A 8 -14.55 -4.59 12.97
N ASP A 9 -13.84 -3.56 12.48
CA ASP A 9 -12.49 -3.68 11.90
C ASP A 9 -11.51 -4.24 12.94
N ARG A 10 -11.55 -3.70 14.18
CA ARG A 10 -10.72 -4.19 15.29
C ARG A 10 -11.00 -5.66 15.60
N GLN A 11 -12.26 -6.08 15.62
CA GLN A 11 -12.64 -7.47 15.87
C GLN A 11 -12.17 -8.39 14.75
N MET A 12 -12.33 -7.97 13.49
CA MET A 12 -11.85 -8.71 12.31
C MET A 12 -10.33 -8.90 12.34
N VAL A 13 -9.57 -7.83 12.57
CA VAL A 13 -8.11 -7.86 12.67
C VAL A 13 -7.69 -8.77 13.82
N ARG A 14 -8.30 -8.62 15.01
CA ARG A 14 -8.04 -9.47 16.17
C ARG A 14 -8.28 -10.95 15.84
N GLN A 15 -9.40 -11.28 15.20
CA GLN A 15 -9.73 -12.66 14.87
C GLN A 15 -8.74 -13.24 13.84
N SER A 16 -8.33 -12.45 12.85
CA SER A 16 -7.31 -12.86 11.87
C SER A 16 -5.99 -13.20 12.57
N ILE A 17 -5.50 -12.33 13.46
CA ILE A 17 -4.27 -12.56 14.24
C ILE A 17 -4.39 -13.85 15.06
N ILE A 18 -5.50 -14.03 15.78
CA ILE A 18 -5.73 -15.22 16.61
C ILE A 18 -5.76 -16.48 15.73
N ASN A 19 -6.47 -16.48 14.60
CA ASN A 19 -6.55 -17.63 13.70
C ASN A 19 -5.19 -18.02 13.12
N GLN A 20 -4.30 -17.06 12.88
CA GLN A 20 -2.96 -17.32 12.34
C GLN A 20 -1.97 -17.83 13.40
N THR A 21 -2.15 -17.39 14.65
CA THR A 21 -1.17 -17.59 15.73
C THR A 21 -1.63 -18.58 16.80
N ASN A 22 -2.90 -18.99 16.77
CA ASN A 22 -3.59 -19.71 17.84
C ASN A 22 -3.49 -18.97 19.20
N GLY A 23 -3.39 -17.64 19.19
CA GLY A 23 -3.22 -16.82 20.39
C GLY A 23 -1.84 -16.90 21.04
N CYS A 24 -0.86 -17.57 20.42
CA CYS A 24 0.51 -17.65 20.93
C CYS A 24 1.23 -16.30 20.81
N ILE A 25 1.65 -15.72 21.94
CA ILE A 25 2.27 -14.40 22.01
C ILE A 25 3.55 -14.33 21.15
N ASP A 26 4.38 -15.36 21.18
CA ASP A 26 5.64 -15.35 20.42
C ASP A 26 5.40 -15.35 18.92
N LYS A 27 4.34 -16.05 18.46
CA LYS A 27 3.89 -16.01 17.06
C LYS A 27 3.22 -14.69 16.70
N ILE A 28 2.49 -14.07 17.63
CA ILE A 28 1.91 -12.72 17.41
C ILE A 28 3.01 -11.71 17.12
N LYS A 29 4.16 -11.81 17.79
CA LYS A 29 5.29 -10.91 17.55
C LYS A 29 5.86 -11.01 16.14
N GLU A 30 5.74 -12.18 15.52
CA GLU A 30 6.23 -12.48 14.17
C GLU A 30 5.22 -12.15 13.07
N VAL A 31 3.97 -11.81 13.41
CA VAL A 31 2.94 -11.49 12.40
C VAL A 31 3.36 -10.29 11.56
N ARG A 32 3.28 -10.45 10.24
CA ARG A 32 3.57 -9.42 9.25
C ARG A 32 2.39 -8.47 9.07
N PHE A 33 2.67 -7.19 9.24
CA PHE A 33 1.78 -6.09 8.93
C PHE A 33 2.34 -5.31 7.74
N LEU A 34 1.44 -4.91 6.85
CA LEU A 34 1.74 -3.99 5.77
C LEU A 34 1.06 -2.67 6.08
N ILE A 35 1.83 -1.59 6.15
CA ILE A 35 1.28 -0.25 6.38
C ILE A 35 1.50 0.55 5.11
N ALA A 36 0.40 0.88 4.42
CA ALA A 36 0.44 1.62 3.18
C ALA A 36 -0.07 3.05 3.38
N ALA A 37 0.61 4.03 2.78
CA ALA A 37 0.20 5.41 2.71
C ALA A 37 0.25 5.90 1.26
N VAL A 38 -0.74 6.71 0.89
CA VAL A 38 -0.91 7.21 -0.48
C VAL A 38 -1.20 8.71 -0.43
N GLN A 39 -0.45 9.48 -1.21
CA GLN A 39 -0.83 10.85 -1.57
C GLN A 39 -1.55 10.81 -2.90
N THR A 40 -2.57 11.64 -3.07
CA THR A 40 -3.34 11.72 -4.33
C THR A 40 -3.43 13.16 -4.80
N PHE A 41 -3.64 13.35 -6.09
CA PHE A 41 -4.01 14.64 -6.68
C PHE A 41 -5.48 15.02 -6.40
N GLY A 42 -6.07 14.45 -5.36
CA GLY A 42 -7.49 14.58 -5.03
C GLY A 42 -8.41 13.69 -5.87
N ASN A 43 -9.71 13.82 -5.60
CA ASN A 43 -10.78 13.14 -6.32
C ASN A 43 -11.17 13.96 -7.56
N LEU A 44 -10.91 13.39 -8.74
CA LEU A 44 -11.29 13.91 -10.03
C LEU A 44 -12.44 13.06 -10.56
N ASP A 45 -13.67 13.48 -10.25
CA ASP A 45 -14.92 12.90 -10.76
C ASP A 45 -15.06 11.39 -10.51
N GLY A 46 -14.67 10.96 -9.31
CA GLY A 46 -14.71 9.58 -8.85
C GLY A 46 -13.39 8.82 -9.03
N MET A 47 -12.36 9.45 -9.61
CA MET A 47 -11.03 8.88 -9.79
C MET A 47 -10.00 9.59 -8.92
N CYS A 48 -9.30 8.84 -8.06
CA CYS A 48 -8.20 9.35 -7.25
C CYS A 48 -6.87 9.01 -7.91
N LEU A 49 -6.19 10.01 -8.47
CA LEU A 49 -4.88 9.82 -9.09
C LEU A 49 -3.80 9.83 -8.01
N MET A 50 -3.03 8.76 -7.90
CA MET A 50 -1.93 8.67 -6.92
C MET A 50 -0.77 9.60 -7.31
N ALA A 51 -0.24 10.34 -6.36
CA ALA A 51 0.96 11.17 -6.51
C ALA A 51 2.20 10.50 -5.89
N GLU A 52 2.00 9.79 -4.77
CA GLU A 52 3.03 9.06 -4.05
C GLU A 52 2.41 7.81 -3.45
N TYR A 53 3.19 6.73 -3.43
CA TYR A 53 2.86 5.49 -2.75
C TYR A 53 4.00 5.09 -1.83
N ALA A 54 3.69 4.75 -0.59
CA ALA A 54 4.62 4.17 0.35
C ALA A 54 4.00 2.95 1.03
N MET A 55 4.78 1.90 1.22
CA MET A 55 4.39 0.68 1.95
C MET A 55 5.55 0.22 2.82
N ASN A 56 5.28 0.03 4.10
CA ASN A 56 6.23 -0.55 5.05
C ASN A 56 5.79 -1.94 5.46
N GLU A 57 6.75 -2.85 5.54
CA GLU A 57 6.59 -4.16 6.14
C GLU A 57 7.07 -4.10 7.59
N PHE A 58 6.23 -4.57 8.51
CA PHE A 58 6.46 -4.43 9.93
C PHE A 58 6.05 -5.70 10.67
N ASN A 59 6.76 -6.05 11.74
CA ASN A 59 6.27 -6.98 12.76
C ASN A 59 6.62 -6.43 14.16
N LEU A 60 6.05 -7.01 15.23
CA LEU A 60 6.28 -6.48 16.58
C LEU A 60 7.63 -6.92 17.18
N ARG A 61 8.32 -7.91 16.58
CA ARG A 61 9.62 -8.39 17.05
C ARG A 61 10.76 -7.49 16.58
N ASP A 62 10.79 -7.21 15.29
CA ASP A 62 11.89 -6.60 14.55
C ASP A 62 11.60 -5.15 14.17
N GLY A 63 10.35 -4.71 14.33
CA GLY A 63 9.92 -3.37 13.93
C GLY A 63 9.74 -3.28 12.42
N VAL A 64 10.23 -2.20 11.80
CA VAL A 64 10.13 -2.00 10.34
C VAL A 64 11.21 -2.81 9.64
N ILE A 65 10.78 -3.76 8.81
CA ILE A 65 11.62 -4.78 8.18
C ILE A 65 12.03 -4.35 6.77
N ASP A 66 11.07 -3.80 6.01
CA ASP A 66 11.31 -3.27 4.67
C ASP A 66 10.46 -2.03 4.41
N ARG A 67 10.95 -1.16 3.52
CA ARG A 67 10.30 0.08 3.13
C ARG A 67 10.31 0.19 1.62
N PHE A 68 9.13 0.36 1.05
CA PHE A 68 8.93 0.66 -0.34
C PHE A 68 8.30 2.04 -0.47
N PHE A 69 8.86 2.89 -1.32
CA PHE A 69 8.24 4.17 -1.65
C PHE A 69 8.52 4.52 -3.11
N THR A 70 7.59 5.21 -3.75
CA THR A 70 7.78 5.79 -5.07
C THR A 70 6.85 6.97 -5.29
N LEU A 71 7.29 7.91 -6.11
CA LEU A 71 6.38 8.85 -6.77
C LEU A 71 5.62 8.14 -7.89
N VAL A 72 4.37 8.53 -8.11
CA VAL A 72 3.48 7.93 -9.10
C VAL A 72 3.14 8.96 -10.17
N GLY A 73 3.49 8.67 -11.41
CA GLY A 73 3.26 9.57 -12.53
C GLY A 73 4.08 9.18 -13.76
N PRO A 74 4.22 10.10 -14.73
CA PRO A 74 3.42 11.31 -14.85
C PRO A 74 1.94 10.99 -15.12
N TRP A 75 1.06 11.94 -14.80
CA TRP A 75 -0.36 11.84 -15.17
C TRP A 75 -0.69 12.81 -16.30
N GLN A 76 -1.38 12.29 -17.31
CA GLN A 76 -1.97 13.08 -18.37
C GLN A 76 -3.45 13.25 -18.07
N ILE A 77 -3.86 14.48 -17.77
CA ILE A 77 -5.26 14.85 -17.52
C ILE A 77 -5.68 15.74 -18.69
N PRO A 78 -6.42 15.23 -19.70
CA PRO A 78 -6.78 16.00 -20.89
C PRO A 78 -7.67 17.20 -20.56
N ASN A 79 -8.60 17.04 -19.62
CA ASN A 79 -9.52 18.09 -19.19
C ASN A 79 -8.79 19.14 -18.33
N GLU A 80 -8.83 20.40 -18.76
CA GLU A 80 -8.12 21.50 -18.12
C GLU A 80 -8.66 21.84 -16.72
N ILE A 81 -9.98 21.76 -16.51
CA ILE A 81 -10.61 22.01 -15.21
C ILE A 81 -10.15 20.95 -14.19
N GLN A 82 -10.16 19.67 -14.58
CA GLN A 82 -9.66 18.58 -13.74
C GLN A 82 -8.17 18.72 -13.45
N ARG A 83 -7.38 19.14 -14.45
CA ARG A 83 -5.95 19.38 -14.28
C ARG A 83 -5.69 20.49 -13.27
N HIS A 84 -6.37 21.63 -13.40
CA HIS A 84 -6.25 22.74 -12.46
C HIS A 84 -6.68 22.34 -11.04
N ARG A 85 -7.74 21.56 -10.88
CA ARG A 85 -8.16 21.00 -9.58
C ARG A 85 -7.08 20.12 -8.96
N ALA A 86 -6.47 19.26 -9.77
CA ALA A 86 -5.37 18.38 -9.34
C ALA A 86 -4.12 19.17 -8.92
N GLU A 87 -3.72 20.17 -9.70
CA GLU A 87 -2.59 21.05 -9.38
C GLU A 87 -2.84 21.87 -8.11
N PHE A 88 -4.04 22.42 -7.97
CA PHE A 88 -4.46 23.11 -6.75
C PHE A 88 -4.36 22.18 -5.53
N HIS A 89 -4.90 20.96 -5.61
CA HIS A 89 -4.82 19.99 -4.52
C HIS A 89 -3.36 19.66 -4.17
N ALA A 90 -2.52 19.42 -5.17
CA ALA A 90 -1.11 19.13 -4.96
C ALA A 90 -0.42 20.28 -4.22
N ASN A 91 -0.62 21.53 -4.64
CA ASN A 91 -0.01 22.71 -4.01
C ASN A 91 -0.42 22.88 -2.54
N GLU A 92 -1.67 22.56 -2.21
CA GLU A 92 -2.22 22.65 -0.85
C GLU A 92 -1.85 21.47 0.07
N THR A 93 -1.26 20.40 -0.46
CA THR A 93 -1.02 19.17 0.30
C THR A 93 0.43 18.70 0.23
N HIS A 94 0.80 17.98 -0.83
CA HIS A 94 2.07 17.24 -0.93
C HIS A 94 3.10 17.92 -1.83
N ARG A 95 2.70 18.94 -2.60
CA ARG A 95 3.54 19.75 -3.51
C ARG A 95 4.31 18.92 -4.55
N ILE A 96 3.75 17.78 -4.96
CA ILE A 96 4.28 16.93 -6.02
C ILE A 96 3.63 17.38 -7.33
N PRO A 97 4.37 17.72 -8.40
CA PRO A 97 3.80 18.15 -9.66
C PRO A 97 3.18 16.97 -10.45
N LEU A 98 2.15 17.25 -11.27
CA LEU A 98 1.52 16.26 -12.15
C LEU A 98 2.50 15.67 -13.18
N THR A 99 3.39 16.52 -13.67
CA THR A 99 4.47 16.21 -14.61
C THR A 99 5.76 16.04 -13.83
N ILE A 100 6.11 14.80 -13.53
CA ILE A 100 7.38 14.45 -12.90
C ILE A 100 8.34 14.06 -14.04
N GLY A 101 9.47 14.77 -14.15
CA GLY A 101 10.45 14.56 -15.23
C GLY A 101 11.15 13.20 -15.17
N PHE A 102 11.10 12.52 -14.03
CA PHE A 102 11.66 11.18 -13.84
C PHE A 102 10.80 10.40 -12.84
N THR A 103 10.25 9.26 -13.26
CA THR A 103 9.69 8.27 -12.34
C THR A 103 10.63 7.08 -12.26
N GLN A 104 10.88 6.61 -11.03
CA GLN A 104 11.76 5.46 -10.79
C GLN A 104 11.15 4.16 -11.32
N MET A 105 9.83 4.13 -11.46
CA MET A 105 9.09 2.98 -11.98
C MET A 105 7.89 3.40 -12.82
N ASP A 106 7.48 2.51 -13.70
CA ASP A 106 6.21 2.62 -14.41
C ASP A 106 5.03 2.10 -13.56
N LYS A 107 3.80 2.34 -14.03
CA LYS A 107 2.58 1.96 -13.31
C LYS A 107 2.42 0.44 -13.17
N ARG A 108 2.93 -0.34 -14.13
CA ARG A 108 2.84 -1.81 -14.10
C ARG A 108 3.80 -2.38 -13.06
N GLN A 109 5.00 -1.83 -12.98
CA GLN A 109 5.99 -2.15 -11.95
C GLN A 109 5.46 -1.79 -10.56
N LEU A 110 4.80 -0.64 -10.39
CA LEU A 110 4.14 -0.29 -9.14
C LEU A 110 3.09 -1.32 -8.71
N VAL A 111 2.20 -1.72 -9.62
CA VAL A 111 1.19 -2.75 -9.32
C VAL A 111 1.85 -4.08 -8.98
N THR A 112 2.95 -4.42 -9.66
CA THR A 112 3.75 -5.63 -9.40
C THR A 112 4.36 -5.61 -8.00
N GLU A 113 4.93 -4.48 -7.57
CA GLU A 113 5.43 -4.28 -6.21
C GLU A 113 4.32 -4.40 -5.16
N ILE A 114 3.19 -3.74 -5.37
CA ILE A 114 2.05 -3.80 -4.44
C ILE A 114 1.54 -5.24 -4.31
N LEU A 115 1.32 -5.93 -5.43
CA LEU A 115 0.83 -7.30 -5.43
C LEU A 115 1.84 -8.25 -4.78
N GLY A 116 3.11 -8.15 -5.15
CA GLY A 116 4.17 -8.99 -4.63
C GLY A 116 4.40 -8.84 -3.13
N ARG A 117 4.11 -7.66 -2.59
CA ARG A 117 4.15 -7.41 -1.14
C ARG A 117 2.87 -7.88 -0.46
N CYS A 118 1.70 -7.57 -0.98
CA CYS A 118 0.42 -7.94 -0.36
C CYS A 118 0.18 -9.46 -0.36
N GLU A 119 0.45 -10.12 -1.48
CA GLU A 119 0.13 -11.53 -1.72
C GLU A 119 1.34 -12.26 -2.34
N PRO A 120 2.42 -12.45 -1.57
CA PRO A 120 3.69 -12.97 -2.08
C PRO A 120 3.56 -14.37 -2.70
N ASP A 121 2.67 -15.23 -2.19
CA ASP A 121 2.45 -16.58 -2.74
C ASP A 121 1.78 -16.54 -4.12
N ILE A 122 0.75 -15.69 -4.27
CA ILE A 122 0.06 -15.47 -5.54
C ILE A 122 1.01 -14.85 -6.55
N ALA A 123 1.75 -13.81 -6.15
CA ALA A 123 2.74 -13.16 -6.99
C ALA A 123 3.82 -14.15 -7.45
N ARG A 124 4.35 -14.99 -6.56
CA ARG A 124 5.35 -16.01 -6.90
C ARG A 124 4.83 -17.01 -7.92
N SER A 125 3.57 -17.44 -7.81
CA SER A 125 2.94 -18.31 -8.81
C SER A 125 2.85 -17.67 -10.21
N GLN A 126 2.92 -16.34 -10.29
CA GLN A 126 2.94 -15.56 -11.52
C GLN A 126 4.36 -15.15 -11.94
N GLY A 127 5.40 -15.69 -11.28
CA GLY A 127 6.81 -15.36 -11.55
C GLY A 127 7.22 -13.98 -11.04
N ILE A 128 6.45 -13.36 -10.14
CA ILE A 128 6.73 -12.06 -9.55
C ILE A 128 7.36 -12.26 -8.18
N SER A 129 8.50 -11.62 -7.94
CA SER A 129 9.15 -11.57 -6.63
C SER A 129 9.75 -10.19 -6.39
N VAL A 130 9.46 -9.60 -5.23
CA VAL A 130 9.79 -8.19 -4.92
C VAL A 130 10.21 -8.03 -3.46
N GLY A 131 10.95 -6.97 -3.16
CA GLY A 131 11.41 -6.65 -1.80
C GLY A 131 12.08 -7.84 -1.09
N LEU A 132 11.61 -8.13 0.13
CA LEU A 132 12.06 -9.25 0.97
C LEU A 132 11.83 -10.64 0.34
N TYR A 133 11.00 -10.74 -0.70
CA TYR A 133 10.67 -11.99 -1.37
C TYR A 133 11.42 -12.20 -2.68
N SER A 134 12.24 -11.23 -3.09
CA SER A 134 13.11 -11.38 -4.25
C SER A 134 14.17 -12.47 -4.02
N GLU A 135 14.62 -13.13 -5.08
CA GLU A 135 15.60 -14.23 -5.00
C GLU A 135 16.94 -13.84 -4.38
N LYS A 136 17.22 -12.54 -4.26
CA LYS A 136 18.43 -12.00 -3.62
C LYS A 136 18.36 -12.01 -2.08
N SER A 137 17.17 -12.26 -1.53
CA SER A 137 16.85 -12.17 -0.10
C SER A 137 16.76 -13.56 0.55
N THR A 138 17.77 -14.42 0.34
CA THR A 138 17.70 -15.87 0.64
C THR A 138 17.49 -16.24 2.12
N ASP A 139 17.72 -15.33 3.07
CA ASP A 139 17.75 -15.68 4.50
C ASP A 139 16.42 -15.44 5.24
N CYS A 140 15.49 -14.63 4.69
CA CYS A 140 14.26 -14.23 5.40
C CYS A 140 13.00 -15.02 5.01
N ILE A 141 13.07 -15.85 3.96
CA ILE A 141 11.89 -16.34 3.23
C ILE A 141 11.05 -17.35 4.05
N ASN A 142 11.63 -18.06 5.02
CA ASN A 142 10.93 -19.16 5.69
C ASN A 142 9.98 -18.76 6.84
N VAL A 143 9.98 -17.48 7.28
CA VAL A 143 9.16 -17.03 8.42
C VAL A 143 7.92 -16.24 7.98
N PHE A 144 7.94 -15.59 6.81
CA PHE A 144 6.98 -14.54 6.44
C PHE A 144 5.79 -14.97 5.57
N VAL A 145 5.57 -16.27 5.39
CA VAL A 145 4.61 -16.82 4.40
C VAL A 145 3.17 -16.95 4.93
N ARG A 146 2.75 -16.10 5.87
CA ARG A 146 1.37 -16.16 6.39
C ARG A 146 0.71 -14.79 6.35
N LYS A 147 -0.43 -14.76 5.64
CA LYS A 147 -1.46 -13.71 5.54
C LYS A 147 -1.10 -12.39 6.23
N SER A 148 -0.70 -11.43 5.43
CA SER A 148 -0.38 -10.09 5.92
C SER A 148 -1.64 -9.29 6.23
N ILE A 149 -1.58 -8.47 7.28
CA ILE A 149 -2.66 -7.53 7.59
C ILE A 149 -2.30 -6.21 6.95
N LEU A 150 -3.04 -5.85 5.89
CA LEU A 150 -2.87 -4.57 5.21
C LEU A 150 -3.65 -3.46 5.94
N LEU A 151 -2.91 -2.52 6.52
CA LEU A 151 -3.39 -1.29 7.11
C LEU A 151 -3.16 -0.15 6.13
N CYS A 152 -4.21 0.24 5.43
CA CYS A 152 -4.20 1.37 4.53
C CYS A 152 -4.53 2.66 5.28
N ILE A 153 -3.55 3.54 5.43
CA ILE A 153 -3.71 4.88 5.98
C ILE A 153 -3.66 5.86 4.82
N SER A 154 -4.81 6.25 4.31
CA SER A 154 -4.87 7.42 3.44
C SER A 154 -4.84 8.67 4.31
N ILE A 155 -3.93 9.58 3.99
CA ILE A 155 -3.71 10.77 4.81
C ILE A 155 -4.89 11.76 4.70
N ARG A 156 -5.82 11.60 3.72
CA ARG A 156 -7.08 12.39 3.68
C ARG A 156 -8.35 11.73 3.11
N GLN A 157 -8.36 10.50 2.56
CA GLN A 157 -9.60 9.87 2.04
C GLN A 157 -9.59 8.32 2.05
N PRO A 158 -10.61 7.62 2.56
CA PRO A 158 -10.60 6.16 2.65
C PRO A 158 -10.36 5.45 1.30
N ILE A 159 -9.46 4.45 1.28
CA ILE A 159 -9.04 3.69 0.09
C ILE A 159 -10.19 2.89 -0.56
N SER A 160 -11.34 2.72 0.12
CA SER A 160 -12.54 2.13 -0.47
C SER A 160 -13.06 2.85 -1.72
N GLU A 161 -12.58 4.06 -2.00
CA GLU A 161 -12.88 4.86 -3.20
C GLU A 161 -11.72 4.95 -4.20
N VAL A 162 -10.54 4.38 -3.91
CA VAL A 162 -9.28 4.68 -4.61
C VAL A 162 -8.93 3.70 -5.74
N VAL A 163 -9.61 2.56 -5.85
CA VAL A 163 -9.27 1.55 -6.88
C VAL A 163 -10.49 1.22 -7.75
N LYS A 164 -10.73 2.05 -8.76
CA LYS A 164 -11.26 1.59 -10.04
C LYS A 164 -10.14 1.73 -11.05
N ILE A 165 -9.46 0.62 -11.33
CA ILE A 165 -8.50 0.54 -12.44
C ILE A 165 -9.37 0.31 -13.69
N PRO A 166 -9.24 1.13 -14.76
CA PRO A 166 -9.94 0.89 -16.02
C PRO A 166 -9.55 -0.44 -16.66
#